data_AF-A0A7S0Q767-F1
#
_entry.id   AF-A0A7S0Q767-F1
#
_cell.length_a   1.000
_cell.length_b   1.000
_cell.length_c   1.000
_cell.angle_alpha   90.00
_cell.angle_beta   90.00
_cell.angle_gamma   90.00
#
_symmetry.space_group_name_H-M   'P 1'
#
loop_
_entity.id
_entity.type
_entity.pdbx_description
1 polymer ?
#
loop_
_entity_poly.entity_id
_entity_poly.type
_entity_poly.pdbx_seq_one_letter_code
_entity_poly.pdbx_strand_id
1 'polypeptide(L)'
;WPLPAACADGKEVLCSTVKRVAVRREVLAAVWKNTPYTMLELYLDAVKAANIPNSLIIALDEGTAIHMRARGVEHYARPLEARGGGKDNHATSGLKFKVLVDFLSIGCSVLLSDVDVLWLANPFAGGLYRDSDLEGMSDGWDHPTAFGHNAGGGSLRVHARNSGMFYVQATYEALGMMRRLARRMETESTWDQSAYNQEQFLPAQANHLAVGVTSRVMSYLCNLNSKTFFKMLRYDKELLHGYTPLSLHVNYHPEKYPRMVDVFAFYSRKVEGSEEKATGIWQWNGGEGSVLLTACKAIDQRTPPPSDEPLVARVLHSGVIGW
;
A
#
# COMPACT_ATOMS: atom_id res chain seq x y z
N TRP A 1 16.26 -0.15 -24.91
CA TRP A 1 15.77 0.57 -23.73
C TRP A 1 16.22 -0.20 -22.48
N PRO A 2 16.63 0.44 -21.37
CA PRO A 2 16.88 1.88 -21.17
C PRO A 2 17.97 2.45 -22.09
N LEU A 3 18.15 3.78 -22.09
CA LEU A 3 19.23 4.45 -22.86
C LEU A 3 20.57 4.26 -22.15
N PRO A 4 21.70 4.06 -22.87
CA PRO A 4 23.01 3.86 -22.25
C PRO A 4 23.41 4.95 -21.24
N ALA A 5 23.17 6.22 -21.58
CA ALA A 5 23.47 7.35 -20.70
C ALA A 5 22.70 7.31 -19.37
N ALA A 6 21.47 6.79 -19.37
CA ALA A 6 20.69 6.64 -18.14
C ALA A 6 21.16 5.47 -17.26
N CYS A 7 21.88 4.51 -17.84
CA CYS A 7 22.43 3.36 -17.12
C CYS A 7 23.79 3.63 -16.45
N ALA A 8 24.35 4.82 -16.66
CA ALA A 8 25.59 5.25 -16.01
C ALA A 8 25.37 5.52 -14.51
N ASP A 9 26.46 5.87 -13.82
CA ASP A 9 26.48 6.25 -12.40
C ASP A 9 25.91 5.16 -11.49
N GLY A 10 26.39 3.92 -11.64
CA GLY A 10 26.08 2.80 -10.74
C GLY A 10 24.72 2.14 -10.98
N LYS A 11 24.05 2.44 -12.10
CA LYS A 11 22.72 1.89 -12.46
C LYS A 11 22.81 0.75 -13.47
N GLU A 12 24.01 0.26 -13.78
CA GLU A 12 24.24 -0.78 -14.79
C GLU A 12 23.50 -2.07 -14.42
N VAL A 13 23.57 -2.46 -13.15
CA VAL A 13 22.88 -3.65 -12.61
C VAL A 13 21.37 -3.47 -12.72
N LEU A 14 20.83 -2.33 -12.26
CA LEU A 14 19.40 -2.04 -12.36
C LEU A 14 18.92 -2.10 -13.81
N CYS A 15 19.63 -1.42 -14.71
CA CYS A 15 19.36 -1.43 -16.14
C CYS A 15 19.36 -2.85 -16.72
N SER A 16 20.33 -3.68 -16.33
CA SER A 16 20.41 -5.07 -16.78
C SER A 16 19.20 -5.88 -16.30
N THR A 17 18.75 -5.66 -15.06
CA THR A 17 17.58 -6.34 -14.49
C THR A 17 16.29 -5.89 -15.17
N VAL A 18 16.02 -4.59 -15.29
CA VAL A 18 14.78 -4.11 -15.93
C VAL A 18 14.72 -4.44 -17.43
N LYS A 19 15.86 -4.58 -18.12
CA LYS A 19 15.90 -5.08 -19.51
C LYS A 19 15.34 -6.50 -19.65
N ARG A 20 15.50 -7.34 -18.62
CA ARG A 20 14.98 -8.72 -18.62
C ARG A 20 13.53 -8.78 -18.14
N VAL A 21 13.20 -8.02 -17.10
CA VAL A 21 11.94 -8.18 -16.35
C VAL A 21 10.83 -7.25 -16.83
N ALA A 22 11.16 -6.01 -17.21
CA ALA A 22 10.15 -5.00 -17.44
C ALA A 22 9.37 -5.27 -18.73
N VAL A 23 8.04 -5.23 -18.61
CA VAL A 23 7.12 -5.27 -19.73
C VAL A 23 6.60 -3.85 -19.93
N ARG A 24 6.66 -3.32 -21.16
CA ARG A 24 6.27 -1.93 -21.45
C ARG A 24 6.98 -0.87 -20.59
N ARG A 25 8.19 -1.17 -20.10
CA ARG A 25 8.96 -0.30 -19.18
C ARG A 25 8.35 -0.17 -17.79
N GLU A 26 7.55 -1.16 -17.39
CA GLU A 26 6.85 -1.19 -16.11
C GLU A 26 7.21 -2.46 -15.34
N VAL A 27 7.35 -2.35 -14.03
CA VAL A 27 7.57 -3.49 -13.12
C VAL A 27 6.66 -3.40 -11.90
N LEU A 28 6.25 -4.55 -11.37
CA LEU A 28 5.79 -4.68 -9.99
C LEU A 28 7.03 -4.87 -9.12
N ALA A 29 7.25 -3.98 -8.16
CA ALA A 29 8.42 -4.04 -7.30
C ALA A 29 8.01 -4.02 -5.83
N ALA A 30 8.52 -4.99 -5.07
CA ALA A 30 8.41 -5.01 -3.61
C ALA A 30 9.78 -4.87 -2.97
N VAL A 31 9.85 -4.11 -1.88
CA VAL A 31 11.07 -3.86 -1.13
C VAL A 31 11.10 -4.77 0.10
N TRP A 32 12.21 -5.45 0.32
CA TRP A 32 12.36 -6.32 1.48
C TRP A 32 13.76 -6.23 2.10
N LYS A 33 13.77 -6.33 3.43
CA LYS A 33 14.96 -6.45 4.26
C LYS A 33 14.70 -7.47 5.35
N ASN A 34 15.73 -8.25 5.73
CA ASN A 34 15.76 -9.15 6.89
C ASN A 34 14.93 -10.46 6.78
N THR A 35 15.05 -11.28 7.82
CA THR A 35 14.26 -12.49 8.09
C THR A 35 13.20 -12.22 9.18
N PRO A 36 12.11 -13.02 9.30
CA PRO A 36 11.76 -14.21 8.51
C PRO A 36 11.11 -13.90 7.16
N TYR A 37 11.32 -14.77 6.17
CA TYR A 37 10.81 -14.57 4.79
C TYR A 37 9.36 -15.04 4.56
N THR A 38 8.66 -15.54 5.58
CA THR A 38 7.34 -16.20 5.40
C THR A 38 6.31 -15.33 4.69
N MET A 39 6.23 -14.04 5.02
CA MET A 39 5.33 -13.10 4.35
C MET A 39 5.77 -12.81 2.90
N LEU A 40 7.09 -12.67 2.68
CA LEU A 40 7.65 -12.51 1.34
C LEU A 40 7.38 -13.75 0.47
N GLU A 41 7.48 -14.95 1.02
CA GLU A 41 7.20 -16.19 0.30
C GLU A 41 5.73 -16.28 -0.11
N LEU A 42 4.79 -15.96 0.78
CA LEU A 42 3.37 -15.89 0.45
C LEU A 42 3.08 -14.81 -0.61
N TYR A 43 3.72 -13.65 -0.51
CA TYR A 43 3.64 -12.60 -1.53
C TYR A 43 4.09 -13.11 -2.91
N LEU A 44 5.23 -13.82 -2.96
CA LEU A 44 5.76 -14.39 -4.20
C LEU A 44 4.85 -15.46 -4.79
N ASP A 45 4.27 -16.31 -3.94
CA ASP A 45 3.30 -17.34 -4.36
C ASP A 45 2.04 -16.68 -4.93
N ALA A 46 1.55 -15.60 -4.32
CA ALA A 46 0.42 -14.83 -4.81
C ALA A 46 0.71 -14.15 -6.16
N VAL A 47 1.87 -13.49 -6.30
CA VAL A 47 2.34 -12.88 -7.56
C VAL A 47 2.42 -13.92 -8.69
N LYS A 48 2.96 -15.11 -8.38
CA LYS A 48 3.05 -16.23 -9.33
C LYS A 48 1.66 -16.73 -9.71
N ALA A 49 0.77 -16.95 -8.74
CA ALA A 49 -0.60 -17.41 -8.99
C ALA A 49 -1.41 -16.41 -9.83
N ALA A 50 -1.18 -15.11 -9.63
CA ALA A 50 -1.78 -14.02 -10.40
C ALA A 50 -1.18 -13.85 -11.81
N ASN A 51 -0.18 -14.65 -12.21
CA ASN A 51 0.53 -14.57 -13.49
C ASN A 51 1.06 -13.16 -13.80
N ILE A 52 1.83 -12.58 -12.88
CA ILE A 52 2.46 -11.27 -13.04
C ILE A 52 3.91 -11.46 -13.50
N PRO A 53 4.23 -11.33 -14.80
CA PRO A 53 5.55 -11.70 -15.33
C PRO A 53 6.64 -10.66 -15.06
N ASN A 54 6.26 -9.40 -14.88
CA ASN A 54 7.17 -8.26 -14.71
C ASN A 54 7.32 -7.88 -13.23
N SER A 55 7.44 -8.87 -12.35
CA SER A 55 7.67 -8.66 -10.91
C SER A 55 9.14 -8.85 -10.53
N LEU A 56 9.65 -8.05 -9.60
CA LEU A 56 10.96 -8.26 -8.98
C LEU A 56 10.98 -7.83 -7.51
N ILE A 57 11.93 -8.40 -6.76
CA ILE A 57 12.19 -8.01 -5.38
C ILE A 57 13.41 -7.08 -5.30
N ILE A 58 13.24 -5.94 -4.65
CA ILE A 58 14.35 -5.06 -4.28
C ILE A 58 14.90 -5.55 -2.94
N ALA A 59 16.08 -6.15 -2.99
CA ALA A 59 16.75 -6.69 -1.81
C ALA A 59 17.63 -5.61 -1.15
N LEU A 60 17.26 -5.16 0.05
CA LEU A 60 18.00 -4.15 0.81
C LEU A 60 19.18 -4.71 1.62
N ASP A 61 19.35 -6.03 1.64
CA ASP A 61 20.46 -6.73 2.29
C ASP A 61 20.90 -7.96 1.48
N GLU A 62 22.11 -8.45 1.76
CA GLU A 62 22.69 -9.59 1.06
C GLU A 62 21.94 -10.91 1.30
N GLY A 63 21.41 -11.12 2.50
CA GLY A 63 20.64 -12.31 2.86
C GLY A 63 19.38 -12.43 2.00
N THR A 64 18.65 -11.33 1.84
CA THR A 64 17.49 -11.25 0.95
C THR A 64 17.90 -11.54 -0.50
N ALA A 65 19.02 -11.01 -0.99
CA ALA A 65 19.49 -11.27 -2.35
C ALA A 65 19.88 -12.75 -2.56
N ILE A 66 20.53 -13.39 -1.58
CA ILE A 66 20.84 -14.83 -1.60
C ILE A 66 19.55 -15.65 -1.64
N HIS A 67 18.57 -15.31 -0.81
CA HIS A 67 17.30 -16.02 -0.76
C HIS A 67 16.54 -15.92 -2.09
N MET A 68 16.51 -14.75 -2.74
CA MET A 68 15.91 -14.57 -4.07
C MET A 68 16.63 -15.38 -5.15
N ARG A 69 17.97 -15.39 -5.15
CA ARG A 69 18.76 -16.22 -6.08
C ARG A 69 18.45 -17.70 -5.93
N ALA A 70 18.39 -18.21 -4.69
CA ALA A 70 18.12 -19.62 -4.42
C ALA A 70 16.73 -20.06 -4.94
N ARG A 71 15.77 -19.13 -4.99
CA ARG A 71 14.41 -19.38 -5.49
C ARG A 71 14.22 -19.09 -6.98
N GLY A 72 15.25 -18.58 -7.67
CA GLY A 72 15.14 -18.16 -9.07
C GLY A 72 14.20 -16.96 -9.27
N VAL A 73 14.04 -16.12 -8.25
CA VAL A 73 13.21 -14.90 -8.32
C VAL A 73 14.06 -13.73 -8.80
N GLU A 74 13.54 -12.98 -9.77
CA GLU A 74 14.19 -11.76 -10.27
C GLU A 74 14.29 -10.72 -9.15
N HIS A 75 15.48 -10.16 -8.98
CA HIS A 75 15.75 -9.23 -7.90
C HIS A 75 16.78 -8.17 -8.29
N TYR A 76 16.75 -7.06 -7.55
CA TYR A 76 17.73 -6.00 -7.62
C TYR A 76 18.32 -5.77 -6.22
N ALA A 77 19.62 -6.05 -6.06
CA ALA A 77 20.32 -5.79 -4.81
C ALA A 77 20.63 -4.30 -4.69
N ARG A 78 20.05 -3.64 -3.69
CA ARG A 78 20.25 -2.23 -3.39
C ARG A 78 20.43 -2.03 -1.89
N PRO A 79 21.61 -2.37 -1.34
CA PRO A 79 21.87 -2.17 0.08
C PRO A 79 21.67 -0.71 0.47
N LEU A 80 20.78 -0.48 1.42
CA LEU A 80 20.46 0.84 1.95
C LEU A 80 20.29 0.73 3.47
N GLU A 81 20.82 1.73 4.16
CA GLU A 81 20.66 1.88 5.61
C GLU A 81 19.78 3.10 5.91
N ALA A 82 18.85 2.89 6.85
CA ALA A 82 17.96 3.95 7.32
C ALA A 82 18.71 4.93 8.23
N ARG A 83 18.22 6.17 8.30
CA ARG A 83 18.80 7.20 9.18
C ARG A 83 18.77 6.73 10.64
N GLY A 84 19.93 6.73 11.29
CA GLY A 84 20.08 6.35 12.70
C GLY A 84 20.17 4.85 12.99
N GLY A 85 20.26 3.98 11.96
CA GLY A 85 20.37 2.53 12.16
C GLY A 85 19.14 1.89 12.81
N GLY A 86 18.03 2.62 12.88
CA GLY A 86 16.79 2.17 13.49
C GLY A 86 16.18 0.99 12.73
N LYS A 87 15.81 -0.06 13.47
CA LYS A 87 15.04 -1.21 12.96
C LYS A 87 13.53 -0.93 12.85
N ASP A 88 13.12 0.32 13.06
CA ASP A 88 11.71 0.71 12.98
C ASP A 88 11.21 0.56 11.52
N ASN A 89 10.01 -0.01 11.37
CA ASN A 89 9.35 -0.20 10.09
C ASN A 89 9.22 1.13 9.34
N HIS A 90 9.05 2.25 10.05
CA HIS A 90 8.98 3.59 9.49
C HIS A 90 10.31 4.09 8.90
N ALA A 91 11.44 3.73 9.50
CA ALA A 91 12.76 4.11 9.02
C ALA A 91 13.14 3.31 7.76
N THR A 92 12.68 2.05 7.69
CA THR A 92 12.89 1.17 6.54
C THR A 92 11.92 1.50 5.39
N SER A 93 10.66 1.89 5.67
CA SER A 93 9.68 2.25 4.64
C SER A 93 10.09 3.46 3.82
N GLY A 94 10.78 4.44 4.41
CA GLY A 94 11.29 5.62 3.69
C GLY A 94 12.35 5.30 2.61
N LEU A 95 13.02 4.14 2.69
CA LEU A 95 14.05 3.74 1.72
C LEU A 95 13.47 3.47 0.33
N LYS A 96 12.18 3.12 0.23
CA LYS A 96 11.52 2.83 -1.05
C LYS A 96 11.59 4.01 -2.01
N PHE A 97 11.52 5.25 -1.54
CA PHE A 97 11.59 6.42 -2.42
C PHE A 97 12.95 6.60 -3.08
N LYS A 98 14.06 6.27 -2.39
CA LYS A 98 15.40 6.27 -3.01
C LYS A 98 15.49 5.27 -4.13
N VAL A 99 14.94 4.08 -3.91
CA VAL A 99 14.91 3.05 -4.95
C VAL A 99 14.05 3.50 -6.12
N LEU A 100 12.87 4.07 -5.86
CA LEU A 100 12.03 4.61 -6.93
C LEU A 100 12.73 5.70 -7.75
N VAL A 101 13.54 6.57 -7.13
CA VAL A 101 14.38 7.54 -7.88
C VAL A 101 15.27 6.82 -8.90
N ASP A 102 15.92 5.71 -8.51
CA ASP A 102 16.78 4.95 -9.42
C ASP A 102 15.97 4.41 -10.62
N PHE A 103 14.80 3.80 -10.39
CA PHE A 103 13.94 3.26 -11.46
C PHE A 103 13.37 4.35 -12.39
N LEU A 104 12.82 5.43 -11.83
CA LEU A 104 12.24 6.51 -12.63
C LEU A 104 13.33 7.24 -13.44
N SER A 105 14.55 7.38 -12.89
CA SER A 105 15.66 8.04 -13.59
C SER A 105 16.10 7.32 -14.87
N ILE A 106 15.87 6.01 -14.96
CA ILE A 106 16.15 5.21 -16.17
C ILE A 106 14.93 5.04 -17.08
N GLY A 107 13.83 5.73 -16.77
CA GLY A 107 12.60 5.70 -17.55
C GLY A 107 11.75 4.45 -17.30
N CYS A 108 11.92 3.77 -16.16
CA CYS A 108 11.14 2.59 -15.79
C CYS A 108 10.06 2.99 -14.77
N SER A 109 8.79 2.84 -15.14
CA SER A 109 7.66 3.03 -14.22
C SER A 109 7.55 1.86 -13.25
N VAL A 110 6.98 2.10 -12.07
CA VAL A 110 6.95 1.11 -10.99
C VAL A 110 5.55 1.06 -10.38
N LEU A 111 4.98 -0.14 -10.30
CA LEU A 111 3.92 -0.45 -9.36
C LEU A 111 4.60 -0.89 -8.07
N LEU A 112 4.65 0.02 -7.10
CA LEU A 112 5.21 -0.29 -5.79
C LEU A 112 4.20 -1.10 -4.99
N SER A 113 4.69 -2.12 -4.31
CA SER A 113 3.91 -2.96 -3.43
C SER A 113 4.70 -3.25 -2.15
N ASP A 114 4.10 -2.98 -1.00
CA ASP A 114 4.53 -3.61 0.24
C ASP A 114 4.22 -5.11 0.15
N VAL A 115 4.94 -5.93 0.93
CA VAL A 115 4.81 -7.40 0.87
C VAL A 115 3.53 -7.91 1.53
N ASP A 116 2.84 -7.08 2.30
CA ASP A 116 1.53 -7.35 2.89
C ASP A 116 0.35 -6.96 1.97
N VAL A 117 0.66 -6.72 0.69
CA VAL A 117 -0.31 -6.65 -0.40
C VAL A 117 -0.38 -8.02 -1.08
N LEU A 118 -1.54 -8.65 -1.01
CA LEU A 118 -1.82 -9.85 -1.79
C LEU A 118 -2.25 -9.47 -3.20
N TRP A 119 -1.54 -9.99 -4.21
CA TRP A 119 -1.95 -9.89 -5.61
C TRP A 119 -2.78 -11.12 -5.99
N LEU A 120 -4.00 -10.87 -6.47
CA LEU A 120 -4.98 -11.91 -6.78
C LEU A 120 -5.28 -11.98 -8.29
N ALA A 121 -4.95 -10.93 -9.03
CA ALA A 121 -4.96 -10.92 -10.50
C ALA A 121 -3.87 -10.00 -11.04
N ASN A 122 -3.53 -10.14 -12.33
CA ASN A 122 -2.48 -9.36 -12.96
C ASN A 122 -2.90 -7.88 -13.15
N PRO A 123 -2.28 -6.90 -12.46
CA PRO A 123 -2.65 -5.49 -12.56
C PRO A 123 -2.29 -4.88 -13.92
N PHE A 124 -1.31 -5.44 -14.64
CA PHE A 124 -0.89 -4.91 -15.94
C PHE A 124 -1.86 -5.29 -17.07
N ALA A 125 -2.74 -6.28 -16.85
CA ALA A 125 -3.75 -6.75 -17.80
C ALA A 125 -5.04 -5.89 -17.78
N GLY A 126 -4.91 -4.57 -17.67
CA GLY A 126 -6.02 -3.62 -17.66
C GLY A 126 -6.43 -3.08 -16.28
N GLY A 127 -5.70 -3.43 -15.21
CA GLY A 127 -5.96 -2.92 -13.85
C GLY A 127 -5.40 -1.53 -13.56
N LEU A 128 -4.41 -1.08 -14.35
CA LEU A 128 -3.80 0.25 -14.26
C LEU A 128 -4.30 1.19 -15.37
N TYR A 129 -4.64 2.43 -15.01
CA TYR A 129 -5.22 3.43 -15.91
C TYR A 129 -4.17 4.11 -16.81
N ARG A 130 -2.98 4.38 -16.26
CA ARG A 130 -1.81 5.03 -16.85
C ARG A 130 -2.04 6.44 -17.38
N ASP A 131 -2.97 7.17 -16.77
CA ASP A 131 -3.36 8.51 -17.20
C ASP A 131 -2.97 9.61 -16.19
N SER A 132 -2.23 9.25 -15.15
CA SER A 132 -1.72 10.16 -14.12
C SER A 132 -0.29 9.77 -13.75
N ASP A 133 0.51 10.73 -13.28
CA ASP A 133 1.86 10.46 -12.79
C ASP A 133 1.86 9.42 -11.66
N LEU A 134 0.81 9.46 -10.83
CA LEU A 134 0.55 8.52 -9.75
C LEU A 134 -0.85 7.93 -9.83
N GLU A 135 -0.97 6.64 -9.57
CA GLU A 135 -2.23 5.98 -9.21
C GLU A 135 -2.05 5.36 -7.83
N GLY A 136 -2.75 5.87 -6.82
CA GLY A 136 -2.60 5.43 -5.43
C GLY A 136 -3.81 4.62 -4.96
N MET A 137 -3.55 3.55 -4.22
CA MET A 137 -4.58 2.89 -3.42
C MET A 137 -5.11 3.83 -2.34
N SER A 138 -6.42 3.87 -2.12
CA SER A 138 -7.00 4.67 -1.04
C SER A 138 -6.89 3.96 0.30
N ASP A 139 -6.63 4.72 1.36
CA ASP A 139 -6.88 4.26 2.73
C ASP A 139 -8.37 4.36 3.11
N GLY A 140 -9.19 5.05 2.32
CA GLY A 140 -10.64 5.00 2.49
C GLY A 140 -11.18 3.60 2.24
N TRP A 141 -12.21 3.19 2.99
CA TRP A 141 -12.74 1.82 2.98
C TRP A 141 -14.17 1.70 2.44
N ASP A 142 -14.79 2.83 2.08
CA ASP A 142 -16.09 2.95 1.41
C ASP A 142 -16.01 4.05 0.34
N HIS A 143 -17.05 4.23 -0.47
CA HIS A 143 -17.03 5.19 -1.58
C HIS A 143 -16.71 6.64 -1.12
N PRO A 144 -17.36 7.21 -0.08
CA PRO A 144 -17.05 8.56 0.38
C PRO A 144 -15.63 8.72 0.92
N THR A 145 -15.13 7.77 1.70
CA THR A 145 -13.77 7.85 2.25
C THR A 145 -12.73 7.54 1.18
N ALA A 146 -13.03 6.68 0.20
CA ALA A 146 -12.07 6.33 -0.84
C ALA A 146 -11.73 7.51 -1.75
N PHE A 147 -12.76 8.26 -2.18
CA PHE A 147 -12.64 9.36 -3.13
C PHE A 147 -12.64 10.76 -2.48
N GLY A 148 -12.65 10.82 -1.16
CA GLY A 148 -12.63 12.07 -0.39
C GLY A 148 -14.03 12.62 -0.11
N HIS A 149 -14.16 13.25 1.06
CA HIS A 149 -15.36 13.93 1.48
C HIS A 149 -15.31 15.42 1.11
N ASN A 150 -16.45 16.02 0.78
CA ASN A 150 -16.57 17.46 0.57
C ASN A 150 -16.91 18.11 1.91
N ALA A 151 -15.93 18.73 2.57
CA ALA A 151 -16.13 19.43 3.85
C ALA A 151 -16.73 20.85 3.69
N GLY A 152 -17.29 21.18 2.52
CA GLY A 152 -17.89 22.48 2.21
C GLY A 152 -17.21 23.19 1.04
N GLY A 153 -17.97 23.97 0.27
CA GLY A 153 -17.46 24.79 -0.84
C GLY A 153 -17.23 24.07 -2.18
N GLY A 154 -17.14 22.72 -2.19
CA GLY A 154 -17.08 21.93 -3.44
C GLY A 154 -15.75 21.99 -4.20
N SER A 155 -14.70 22.58 -3.62
CA SER A 155 -13.47 22.90 -4.34
C SER A 155 -12.53 21.71 -4.56
N LEU A 156 -12.40 20.81 -3.57
CA LEU A 156 -11.46 19.69 -3.62
C LEU A 156 -11.91 18.56 -2.69
N ARG A 157 -11.90 17.31 -3.18
CA ARG A 157 -12.13 16.09 -2.40
C ARG A 157 -10.84 15.29 -2.32
N VAL A 158 -10.30 15.14 -1.11
CA VAL A 158 -9.10 14.34 -0.85
C VAL A 158 -9.32 13.44 0.34
N HIS A 159 -8.86 12.20 0.22
CA HIS A 159 -8.59 11.35 1.37
C HIS A 159 -7.15 10.85 1.28
N ALA A 160 -6.60 10.41 2.41
CA ALA A 160 -5.29 9.80 2.45
C ALA A 160 -5.22 8.60 1.49
N ARG A 161 -4.15 8.58 0.70
CA ARG A 161 -3.71 7.44 -0.10
C ARG A 161 -2.64 6.67 0.66
N ASN A 162 -2.63 5.37 0.45
CA ASN A 162 -1.66 4.49 1.06
C ASN A 162 -0.30 4.60 0.35
N SER A 163 0.80 4.72 1.10
CA SER A 163 2.16 4.76 0.52
C SER A 163 2.77 3.37 0.29
N GLY A 164 2.07 2.30 0.68
CA GLY A 164 2.48 0.91 0.50
C GLY A 164 1.99 0.27 -0.80
N MET A 165 1.05 0.90 -1.51
CA MET A 165 0.64 0.42 -2.84
C MET A 165 0.25 1.57 -3.78
N PHE A 166 1.09 1.83 -4.77
CA PHE A 166 0.82 2.82 -5.82
C PHE A 166 1.61 2.56 -7.09
N TYR A 167 1.03 2.91 -8.23
CA TYR A 167 1.72 2.98 -9.50
C TYR A 167 2.30 4.39 -9.69
N VAL A 168 3.56 4.45 -10.13
CA VAL A 168 4.26 5.69 -10.46
C VAL A 168 4.86 5.62 -11.86
N GLN A 169 4.49 6.57 -12.70
CA GLN A 169 5.03 6.69 -14.06
C GLN A 169 6.39 7.36 -14.06
N ALA A 170 7.26 6.97 -14.99
CA ALA A 170 8.56 7.62 -15.18
C ALA A 170 8.44 8.95 -15.94
N THR A 171 7.78 9.93 -15.31
CA THR A 171 7.69 11.33 -15.76
C THR A 171 8.67 12.23 -15.00
N TYR A 172 8.84 13.47 -15.47
CA TYR A 172 9.72 14.44 -14.81
C TYR A 172 9.18 14.84 -13.43
N GLU A 173 7.87 15.01 -13.35
CA GLU A 173 7.10 15.41 -12.16
C GLU A 173 7.16 14.30 -11.10
N ALA A 174 6.91 13.05 -11.50
CA ALA A 174 7.02 11.89 -10.61
C ALA A 174 8.44 11.70 -10.08
N LEU A 175 9.46 11.82 -10.94
CA LEU A 175 10.86 11.76 -10.51
C LEU A 175 11.21 12.91 -9.54
N GLY A 176 10.72 14.12 -9.81
CA GLY A 176 10.86 15.28 -8.92
C GLY A 176 10.25 15.02 -7.54
N MET A 177 9.05 14.43 -7.51
CA MET A 177 8.39 14.03 -6.28
C MET A 177 9.16 12.95 -5.51
N MET A 178 9.59 11.87 -6.18
CA MET A 178 10.34 10.80 -5.51
C MET A 178 11.68 11.30 -4.94
N ARG A 179 12.38 12.19 -5.65
CA ARG A 179 13.60 12.85 -5.13
C ARG A 179 13.31 13.67 -3.88
N ARG A 180 12.19 14.40 -3.87
CA ARG A 180 11.79 15.18 -2.71
C ARG A 180 11.41 14.29 -1.53
N LEU A 181 10.60 13.26 -1.74
CA LEU A 181 10.24 12.30 -0.70
C LEU A 181 11.49 11.63 -0.11
N ALA A 182 12.41 11.18 -0.97
CA ALA A 182 13.69 10.62 -0.53
C ALA A 182 14.46 11.59 0.36
N ARG A 183 14.60 12.86 -0.05
CA ARG A 183 15.23 13.91 0.76
C ARG A 183 14.49 14.13 2.07
N ARG A 184 13.16 14.21 2.06
CA ARG A 184 12.35 14.41 3.28
C ARG A 184 12.53 13.27 4.27
N MET A 185 12.57 12.02 3.80
CA MET A 185 12.88 10.86 4.67
C MET A 185 14.29 10.93 5.26
N GLU A 186 15.24 11.54 4.56
CA GLU A 186 16.60 11.76 5.07
C GLU A 186 16.70 12.93 6.03
N THR A 187 15.93 14.00 5.85
CA THR A 187 16.14 15.26 6.58
C THR A 187 15.10 15.54 7.67
N GLU A 188 13.88 15.03 7.53
CA GLU A 188 12.74 15.31 8.42
C GLU A 188 12.37 14.10 9.29
N SER A 189 11.75 14.36 10.44
CA SER A 189 11.09 13.33 11.25
C SER A 189 9.60 13.31 10.89
N THR A 190 9.28 12.68 9.75
CA THR A 190 7.91 12.61 9.22
C THR A 190 7.59 11.19 8.76
N TRP A 191 6.32 10.81 8.85
CA TRP A 191 5.85 9.51 8.37
C TRP A 191 5.81 9.49 6.84
N ASP A 192 6.27 8.40 6.22
CA ASP A 192 6.37 8.26 4.77
C ASP A 192 5.04 8.49 4.06
N GLN A 193 3.94 8.00 4.64
CA GLN A 193 2.61 8.19 4.08
C GLN A 193 2.13 9.65 4.20
N SER A 194 2.43 10.33 5.31
CA SER A 194 2.12 11.75 5.48
C SER A 194 2.86 12.60 4.46
N ALA A 195 4.16 12.37 4.27
CA ALA A 195 4.96 13.06 3.27
C ALA A 195 4.46 12.76 1.85
N TYR A 196 4.16 11.49 1.54
CA TYR A 196 3.62 11.07 0.24
C TYR A 196 2.33 11.82 -0.12
N ASN A 197 1.38 11.92 0.81
CA ASN A 197 0.13 12.64 0.58
C ASN A 197 0.36 14.16 0.49
N GLN A 198 1.19 14.72 1.36
CA GLN A 198 1.52 16.16 1.33
C GLN A 198 2.10 16.58 -0.02
N GLU A 199 3.08 15.86 -0.56
CA GLU A 199 3.69 16.23 -1.85
C GLU A 199 2.74 16.11 -3.06
N GLN A 200 1.63 15.38 -2.94
CA GLN A 200 0.62 15.32 -4.00
C GLN A 200 -0.32 16.53 -4.02
N PHE A 201 -0.55 17.17 -2.87
CA PHE A 201 -1.64 18.13 -2.71
C PHE A 201 -1.22 19.50 -2.19
N LEU A 202 -0.02 19.64 -1.63
CA LEU A 202 0.45 20.92 -1.15
C LEU A 202 0.60 21.89 -2.33
N PRO A 203 -0.12 23.02 -2.32
CA PRO A 203 0.07 24.05 -3.33
C PRO A 203 1.46 24.67 -3.19
N ALA A 204 1.95 25.26 -4.27
CA ALA A 204 3.15 26.09 -4.20
C ALA A 204 2.86 27.28 -3.26
N GLN A 205 3.66 27.43 -2.21
CA GLN A 205 3.49 28.50 -1.22
C GLN A 205 4.83 28.87 -0.58
N ALA A 206 5.08 30.17 -0.42
CA ALA A 206 6.34 30.70 0.11
C ALA A 206 7.57 30.04 -0.57
N ASN A 207 8.38 29.31 0.20
CA ASN A 207 9.58 28.64 -0.30
C ASN A 207 9.33 27.19 -0.77
N HIS A 208 8.09 26.72 -0.72
CA HIS A 208 7.69 25.41 -1.23
C HIS A 208 7.18 25.53 -2.67
N LEU A 209 7.91 24.94 -3.62
CA LEU A 209 7.43 24.77 -4.99
C LEU A 209 6.65 23.45 -5.10
N ALA A 210 5.44 23.46 -5.63
CA ALA A 210 4.72 22.21 -5.90
C ALA A 210 5.47 21.38 -6.96
N VAL A 211 5.47 20.05 -6.81
CA VAL A 211 6.07 19.13 -7.80
C VAL A 211 5.22 18.93 -9.05
N GLY A 212 3.94 19.31 -9.00
CA GLY A 212 3.04 19.30 -10.15
C GLY A 212 2.53 17.92 -10.58
N VAL A 213 2.69 16.88 -9.74
CA VAL A 213 2.21 15.54 -10.09
C VAL A 213 0.70 15.49 -10.24
N THR A 214 0.24 14.82 -11.29
CA THR A 214 -1.14 14.40 -11.45
C THR A 214 -1.38 13.10 -10.69
N SER A 215 -2.55 12.94 -10.06
CA SER A 215 -2.83 11.78 -9.21
C SER A 215 -4.23 11.24 -9.42
N ARG A 216 -4.33 9.91 -9.52
CA ARG A 216 -5.58 9.16 -9.56
C ARG A 216 -5.73 8.28 -8.33
N VAL A 217 -6.96 8.16 -7.85
CA VAL A 217 -7.32 7.15 -6.83
C VAL A 217 -7.69 5.86 -7.56
N MET A 218 -7.02 4.76 -7.21
CA MET A 218 -7.38 3.43 -7.71
C MET A 218 -8.74 3.01 -7.14
N SER A 219 -9.50 2.19 -7.88
CA SER A 219 -10.78 1.67 -7.39
C SER A 219 -10.59 0.89 -6.10
N TYR A 220 -11.27 1.31 -5.03
CA TYR A 220 -11.20 0.66 -3.71
C TYR A 220 -11.83 -0.73 -3.68
N LEU A 221 -12.65 -1.08 -4.68
CA LEU A 221 -13.21 -2.43 -4.85
C LEU A 221 -12.27 -3.33 -5.66
N CYS A 222 -11.52 -2.78 -6.62
CA CYS A 222 -10.52 -3.57 -7.34
C CYS A 222 -9.23 -3.76 -6.53
N ASN A 223 -8.86 -2.76 -5.72
CA ASN A 223 -7.65 -2.76 -4.90
C ASN A 223 -8.06 -2.53 -3.46
N LEU A 224 -8.42 -3.63 -2.79
CA LEU A 224 -9.02 -3.59 -1.46
C LEU A 224 -7.96 -3.22 -0.43
N ASN A 225 -8.37 -2.47 0.58
CA ASN A 225 -7.69 -2.56 1.87
C ASN A 225 -8.42 -3.56 2.77
N SER A 226 -7.73 -4.04 3.79
CA SER A 226 -8.27 -5.06 4.70
C SER A 226 -9.53 -4.61 5.45
N LYS A 227 -9.77 -3.30 5.62
CA LYS A 227 -11.01 -2.81 6.24
C LYS A 227 -12.19 -2.94 5.28
N THR A 228 -12.03 -2.59 4.01
CA THR A 228 -13.05 -2.85 2.96
C THR A 228 -13.40 -4.33 2.91
N PHE A 229 -12.41 -5.22 2.91
CA PHE A 229 -12.66 -6.65 2.82
C PHE A 229 -13.36 -7.20 4.08
N PHE A 230 -12.76 -7.03 5.26
CA PHE A 230 -13.25 -7.69 6.48
C PHE A 230 -14.44 -6.97 7.15
N LYS A 231 -14.71 -5.68 6.86
CA LYS A 231 -15.94 -5.02 7.36
C LYS A 231 -17.12 -5.10 6.42
N MET A 232 -16.87 -5.08 5.11
CA MET A 232 -17.93 -4.87 4.12
C MET A 232 -18.01 -6.03 3.15
N LEU A 233 -17.02 -6.19 2.28
CA LEU A 233 -17.09 -7.08 1.12
C LEU A 233 -17.41 -8.52 1.51
N ARG A 234 -16.78 -9.06 2.56
CA ARG A 234 -17.02 -10.45 2.96
C ARG A 234 -18.47 -10.72 3.39
N TYR A 235 -19.23 -9.72 3.81
CA TYR A 235 -20.62 -9.90 4.22
C TYR A 235 -21.61 -9.72 3.07
N ASP A 236 -21.13 -9.22 1.93
CA ASP A 236 -21.91 -9.01 0.73
C ASP A 236 -21.73 -10.21 -0.21
N LYS A 237 -22.78 -11.03 -0.35
CA LYS A 237 -22.71 -12.26 -1.15
C LYS A 237 -22.48 -11.99 -2.63
N GLU A 238 -23.03 -10.90 -3.16
CA GLU A 238 -22.89 -10.57 -4.57
C GLU A 238 -21.46 -10.14 -4.85
N LEU A 239 -20.88 -9.30 -3.99
CA LEU A 239 -19.49 -8.84 -4.17
C LEU A 239 -18.47 -9.92 -3.84
N LEU A 240 -18.69 -10.74 -2.81
CA LEU A 240 -17.73 -11.76 -2.39
C LEU A 240 -17.52 -12.83 -3.47
N HIS A 241 -18.58 -13.23 -4.18
CA HIS A 241 -18.52 -14.26 -5.21
C HIS A 241 -18.58 -13.72 -6.65
N GLY A 242 -19.04 -12.48 -6.84
CA GLY A 242 -19.25 -11.90 -8.17
C GLY A 242 -17.96 -11.50 -8.89
N TYR A 243 -16.83 -11.36 -8.19
CA TYR A 243 -15.55 -11.04 -8.81
C TYR A 243 -14.34 -11.39 -7.93
N THR A 244 -13.15 -11.39 -8.53
CA THR A 244 -11.87 -11.42 -7.82
C THR A 244 -11.23 -10.04 -7.90
N PRO A 245 -10.89 -9.41 -6.76
CA PRO A 245 -10.16 -8.14 -6.75
C PRO A 245 -8.77 -8.31 -7.35
N LEU A 246 -8.15 -7.22 -7.81
CA LEU A 246 -6.76 -7.22 -8.28
C LEU A 246 -5.79 -7.45 -7.13
N SER A 247 -6.04 -6.76 -6.01
CA SER A 247 -5.21 -6.85 -4.82
C SER A 247 -5.98 -6.65 -3.52
N LEU A 248 -5.38 -7.07 -2.42
CA LEU A 248 -5.82 -6.79 -1.06
C LEU A 248 -4.62 -6.43 -0.18
N HIS A 249 -4.56 -5.19 0.32
CA HIS A 249 -3.55 -4.73 1.26
C HIS A 249 -4.01 -4.95 2.72
N VAL A 250 -3.25 -5.74 3.48
CA VAL A 250 -3.50 -5.97 4.92
C VAL A 250 -2.86 -4.90 5.80
N ASN A 251 -3.18 -3.63 5.52
CA ASN A 251 -2.60 -2.45 6.17
C ASN A 251 -3.21 -2.12 7.56
N TYR A 252 -4.49 -2.39 7.79
CA TYR A 252 -5.22 -1.95 9.00
C TYR A 252 -5.14 -2.91 10.19
N HIS A 253 -4.68 -4.14 9.98
CA HIS A 253 -4.77 -5.21 10.98
C HIS A 253 -3.37 -5.69 11.40
N PRO A 254 -3.15 -5.97 12.70
CA PRO A 254 -1.86 -6.42 13.18
C PRO A 254 -1.53 -7.86 12.74
N GLU A 255 -2.53 -8.74 12.60
CA GLU A 255 -2.33 -10.15 12.18
C GLU A 255 -2.18 -10.28 10.66
N LYS A 256 -1.25 -9.52 10.07
CA LYS A 256 -1.08 -9.40 8.62
C LYS A 256 -0.93 -10.75 7.94
N TYR A 257 0.09 -11.52 8.33
CA TYR A 257 0.42 -12.79 7.67
C TYR A 257 -0.70 -13.84 7.77
N PRO A 258 -1.28 -14.16 8.95
CA PRO A 258 -2.39 -15.12 9.02
C PRO A 258 -3.61 -14.71 8.20
N ARG A 259 -3.97 -13.42 8.19
CA ARG A 259 -5.07 -12.91 7.36
C ARG A 259 -4.77 -13.05 5.88
N MET A 260 -3.53 -12.80 5.47
CA MET A 260 -3.11 -13.02 4.09
C MET A 260 -3.24 -14.50 3.71
N VAL A 261 -2.81 -15.44 4.56
CA VAL A 261 -2.94 -16.87 4.31
C VAL A 261 -4.40 -17.24 4.04
N ASP A 262 -5.32 -16.77 4.87
CA ASP A 262 -6.74 -17.11 4.72
C ASP A 262 -7.38 -16.48 3.49
N VAL A 263 -7.07 -15.20 3.21
CA VAL A 263 -7.56 -14.52 2.00
C VAL A 263 -7.02 -15.21 0.74
N PHE A 264 -5.73 -15.52 0.71
CA PHE A 264 -5.12 -16.21 -0.43
C PHE A 264 -5.73 -17.59 -0.60
N ALA A 265 -5.91 -18.35 0.48
CA ALA A 265 -6.52 -19.66 0.45
C ALA A 265 -8.01 -19.62 0.05
N PHE A 266 -8.74 -18.56 0.37
CA PHE A 266 -10.13 -18.35 -0.07
C PHE A 266 -10.21 -18.16 -1.59
N TYR A 267 -9.45 -17.19 -2.13
CA TYR A 267 -9.49 -16.87 -3.56
C TYR A 267 -8.82 -17.93 -4.45
N SER A 268 -7.77 -18.60 -3.98
CA SER A 268 -7.10 -19.68 -4.74
C SER A 268 -7.93 -20.95 -4.84
N ARG A 269 -8.73 -21.29 -3.81
CA ARG A 269 -9.55 -22.50 -3.78
C ARG A 269 -10.95 -22.34 -4.37
N LYS A 270 -11.41 -21.09 -4.61
CA LYS A 270 -12.79 -20.79 -5.08
C LYS A 270 -13.86 -21.54 -4.29
N VAL A 271 -13.76 -21.51 -2.96
CA VAL A 271 -14.65 -22.26 -2.07
C VAL A 271 -16.04 -21.65 -2.11
N GLU A 272 -17.07 -22.47 -2.38
CA GLU A 272 -18.48 -22.07 -2.40
C GLU A 272 -19.31 -22.89 -1.39
N GLY A 273 -20.44 -22.33 -0.93
CA GLY A 273 -21.44 -23.09 -0.16
C GLY A 273 -21.04 -23.41 1.28
N SER A 274 -21.34 -24.61 1.78
CA SER A 274 -21.15 -24.98 3.19
C SER A 274 -19.68 -25.03 3.63
N GLU A 275 -18.74 -25.16 2.69
CA GLU A 275 -17.29 -25.13 2.96
C GLU A 275 -16.77 -23.71 3.18
N GLU A 276 -17.55 -22.69 2.79
CA GLU A 276 -17.18 -21.28 2.93
C GLU A 276 -17.02 -20.87 4.39
N LYS A 277 -17.88 -21.36 5.29
CA LYS A 277 -17.76 -21.11 6.74
C LYS A 277 -16.57 -21.83 7.38
N ALA A 278 -16.01 -22.82 6.69
CA ALA A 278 -14.76 -23.48 7.10
C ALA A 278 -13.52 -22.75 6.57
N THR A 279 -13.69 -21.71 5.75
CA THR A 279 -12.57 -20.86 5.32
C THR A 279 -12.17 -19.90 6.46
N GLY A 280 -10.86 -19.67 6.60
CA GLY A 280 -10.34 -18.86 7.70
C GLY A 280 -10.71 -17.38 7.63
N ILE A 281 -11.27 -16.87 6.53
CA ILE A 281 -11.63 -15.43 6.41
C ILE A 281 -12.71 -14.99 7.43
N TRP A 282 -13.49 -15.94 7.95
CA TRP A 282 -14.58 -15.70 8.90
C TRP A 282 -14.12 -15.65 10.37
N GLN A 283 -12.93 -16.18 10.68
CA GLN A 283 -12.38 -16.14 12.04
C GLN A 283 -11.92 -14.74 12.45
N TRP A 284 -11.68 -13.89 11.46
CA TRP A 284 -11.14 -12.55 11.68
C TRP A 284 -12.23 -11.53 12.04
N ASN A 285 -11.90 -10.59 12.92
CA ASN A 285 -12.70 -9.37 13.06
C ASN A 285 -12.36 -8.39 11.91
N GLY A 286 -13.29 -7.47 11.61
CA GLY A 286 -13.07 -6.40 10.63
C GLY A 286 -12.34 -5.17 11.17
N GLY A 287 -11.88 -5.22 12.43
CA GLY A 287 -11.08 -4.19 13.10
C GLY A 287 -11.73 -2.82 13.29
N GLU A 288 -11.89 -2.38 14.54
CA GLU A 288 -11.30 -1.10 14.95
C GLU A 288 -10.30 -1.48 16.05
N GLY A 289 -9.13 -0.85 16.07
CA GLY A 289 -8.08 -1.21 17.03
C GLY A 289 -8.60 -1.19 18.48
N SER A 290 -8.34 -2.29 19.20
CA SER A 290 -8.56 -2.51 20.64
C SER A 290 -10.02 -2.54 21.14
N VAL A 291 -10.31 -3.55 21.99
CA VAL A 291 -11.22 -3.69 23.16
C VAL A 291 -12.48 -2.81 23.32
N LEU A 292 -12.52 -1.58 22.82
CA LEU A 292 -13.65 -0.63 22.93
C LEU A 292 -14.93 -1.08 22.22
N LEU A 293 -14.86 -1.84 21.13
CA LEU A 293 -16.07 -2.27 20.41
C LEU A 293 -16.85 -3.37 21.17
N THR A 294 -16.16 -4.18 21.97
CA THR A 294 -16.80 -5.19 22.84
C THR A 294 -17.53 -4.51 24.00
N ALA A 295 -16.97 -3.42 24.53
CA ALA A 295 -17.66 -2.58 25.53
C ALA A 295 -18.84 -1.82 24.91
N CYS A 296 -18.71 -1.27 23.70
CA CYS A 296 -19.77 -0.50 23.04
C CYS A 296 -21.01 -1.35 22.69
N LYS A 297 -20.83 -2.65 22.40
CA LYS A 297 -21.93 -3.60 22.20
C LYS A 297 -22.61 -4.05 23.50
N ALA A 298 -21.98 -3.82 24.65
CA ALA A 298 -22.54 -4.10 25.98
C ALA A 298 -23.27 -2.89 26.58
N ILE A 299 -23.14 -1.70 25.98
CA ILE A 299 -23.88 -0.50 26.39
C ILE A 299 -25.31 -0.63 25.83
N ASP A 300 -26.27 -0.81 26.73
CA ASP A 300 -27.67 -0.65 26.40
C ASP A 300 -27.95 0.82 26.07
N GLN A 301 -28.16 1.12 24.80
CA GLN A 301 -28.43 2.48 24.30
C GLN A 301 -29.72 3.11 24.86
N ARG A 302 -30.55 2.34 25.58
CA ARG A 302 -31.77 2.83 26.24
C ARG A 302 -31.54 3.24 27.69
N THR A 303 -30.38 2.94 28.24
CA THR A 303 -30.03 3.24 29.63
C THR A 303 -28.97 4.35 29.63
N PRO A 304 -29.29 5.55 30.15
CA PRO A 304 -28.31 6.62 30.31
C PRO A 304 -27.15 6.13 31.20
N PRO A 305 -25.90 6.46 30.88
CA PRO A 305 -24.78 6.08 31.74
C PRO A 305 -24.93 6.75 33.13
N PRO A 306 -24.45 6.11 34.20
CA PRO A 306 -24.44 6.70 35.54
C PRO A 306 -23.70 8.05 35.54
N SER A 307 -24.29 9.06 36.17
CA SER A 307 -23.78 10.45 36.18
C SER A 307 -22.41 10.62 36.84
N ASP A 308 -21.90 9.57 37.47
CA ASP A 308 -20.70 9.47 38.27
C ASP A 308 -19.54 8.74 37.57
N GLU A 309 -19.70 8.36 36.29
CA GLU A 309 -18.64 7.68 35.53
C GLU A 309 -17.58 8.66 34.95
N PRO A 310 -16.27 8.50 35.26
CA PRO A 310 -15.22 9.47 34.91
C PRO A 310 -15.01 9.69 33.40
N LEU A 311 -15.45 8.75 32.56
CA LEU A 311 -15.34 8.82 31.10
C LEU A 311 -16.42 9.71 30.47
N VAL A 312 -17.62 9.78 31.06
CA VAL A 312 -18.74 10.63 30.60
C VAL A 312 -18.43 12.10 30.82
N ALA A 313 -17.73 12.43 31.91
CA ALA A 313 -17.28 13.80 32.20
C ALA A 313 -16.30 14.34 31.13
N ARG A 314 -15.51 13.49 30.47
CA ARG A 314 -14.55 13.89 29.42
C ARG A 314 -15.22 14.20 28.08
N VAL A 315 -16.32 13.51 27.76
CA VAL A 315 -17.08 13.74 26.52
C VAL A 315 -17.96 14.99 26.63
N LEU A 316 -18.51 15.29 27.81
CA LEU A 316 -19.32 16.49 28.02
C LEU A 316 -18.50 17.79 28.09
N HIS A 317 -17.23 17.73 28.49
CA HIS A 317 -16.35 18.91 28.53
C HIS A 317 -15.66 19.27 27.21
N SER A 318 -15.74 18.42 26.17
CA SER A 318 -15.02 18.63 24.91
C SER A 318 -15.80 19.41 23.84
N GLY A 319 -17.02 19.86 24.12
CA GLY A 319 -17.58 21.14 23.65
C GLY A 319 -17.42 21.55 22.17
N VAL A 320 -17.28 20.64 21.21
CA VAL A 320 -17.17 21.00 19.78
C VAL A 320 -17.89 19.97 18.91
N ILE A 321 -19.22 20.02 18.94
CA ILE A 321 -20.04 19.71 17.76
C ILE A 321 -21.04 20.85 17.63
N GLY A 322 -20.79 21.73 16.67
CA GLY A 322 -21.68 22.78 16.23
C GLY A 322 -21.39 23.05 14.76
N TRP A 323 -22.31 22.57 13.91
CA TRP A 323 -22.49 22.81 12.47
C TRP A 323 -21.31 22.51 11.53
#